data_AF-D8SBE8-F1
#
_entry.id   AF-D8SBE8-F1
#
_cell.length_a   1.000
_cell.length_b   1.000
_cell.length_c   1.000
_cell.angle_alpha   90.00
_cell.angle_beta   90.00
_cell.angle_gamma   90.00
#
_symmetry.space_group_name_H-M   'P 1'
#
loop_
_entity.id
_entity.type
_entity.pdbx_description
1 polymer ?
#
loop_
_entity_poly.entity_id
_entity_poly.type
_entity_poly.pdbx_seq_one_letter_code
_entity_poly.pdbx_strand_id
1 'polypeptide(L)' 'HCRSAQNDLGAQKIKPKASFGWPFGDRVFGNTLFWCDVSLNGKSRSFNAYDQKKNYDY' A
#
# COMPACT_ATOMS: atom_id res chain seq x y z
N HIS A 1 1.89 4.30 -6.79
CA HIS A 1 1.82 5.25 -5.66
C HIS A 1 1.10 4.55 -4.54
N CYS A 2 1.80 4.30 -3.43
CA CYS A 2 1.19 3.69 -2.25
C CYS A 2 1.07 4.74 -1.16
N ARG A 3 -0.05 4.72 -0.44
CA ARG A 3 -0.35 5.70 0.60
C ARG A 3 -1.24 5.10 1.66
N SER A 4 -1.07 5.60 2.85
CA SER A 4 -1.90 5.41 4.03
C SER A 4 -2.41 6.79 4.43
N ALA A 5 -3.57 6.87 5.06
CA ALA A 5 -4.22 8.12 5.46
C ALA A 5 -3.30 9.15 6.14
N GLN A 6 -2.20 8.71 6.78
CA GLN A 6 -1.18 9.61 7.34
C GLN A 6 0.25 9.34 6.83
N ASN A 7 0.46 8.30 6.01
CA ASN A 7 1.79 7.92 5.55
C ASN A 7 1.79 7.78 4.02
N ASP A 8 2.22 8.83 3.33
CA ASP A 8 2.43 8.78 1.88
C ASP A 8 3.80 8.15 1.62
N LEU A 9 3.83 7.01 0.93
CA LEU A 9 5.06 6.30 0.58
C LEU A 9 5.63 6.80 -0.76
N GLY A 10 4.90 7.69 -1.42
CA GLY A 10 5.24 8.28 -2.70
C GLY A 10 5.02 7.34 -3.89
N ALA A 11 5.28 7.88 -5.08
CA ALA A 11 5.27 7.13 -6.31
C ALA A 11 6.65 6.50 -6.56
N GLN A 12 6.70 5.17 -6.57
CA GLN A 12 7.91 4.41 -6.89
C GLN A 12 7.79 3.83 -8.31
N LYS A 13 8.85 3.97 -9.12
CA LYS A 13 8.96 3.28 -10.42
C LYS A 13 9.68 1.95 -10.22
N ILE A 14 8.94 0.86 -10.31
CA ILE A 14 9.45 -0.50 -10.10
C ILE A 14 9.75 -1.12 -11.47
N LYS A 15 10.96 -1.68 -11.63
CA LYS A 15 11.33 -2.44 -12.84
C LYS A 15 10.66 -3.82 -12.84
N PRO A 16 10.49 -4.47 -13.99
CA PRO A 16 10.04 -5.86 -14.03
C PRO A 16 10.91 -6.74 -13.11
N LYS A 17 10.26 -7.60 -12.30
CA LYS A 17 10.89 -8.48 -11.29
C LYS A 17 11.53 -7.78 -10.09
N ALA A 18 11.45 -6.45 -9.98
CA ALA A 18 11.85 -5.77 -8.76
C ALA A 18 10.70 -5.76 -7.74
N SER A 19 11.05 -5.74 -6.46
CA SER A 19 10.11 -5.62 -5.35
C SER A 19 10.37 -4.32 -4.61
N PHE A 20 9.30 -3.72 -4.10
CA PHE A 20 9.35 -2.57 -3.22
C PHE A 20 8.54 -2.90 -1.96
N GLY A 21 9.16 -2.68 -0.80
CA GLY A 21 8.53 -2.87 0.49
C GLY A 21 9.01 -1.79 1.44
N TRP A 22 8.24 -1.53 2.47
CA TRP A 22 8.56 -0.58 3.52
C TRP A 22 8.17 -1.17 4.87
N PRO A 23 8.93 -0.89 5.94
CA PRO A 23 8.51 -1.26 7.27
C PRO A 23 7.33 -0.37 7.71
N PHE A 24 6.37 -0.97 8.40
CA PHE A 24 5.31 -0.25 9.09
C PHE A 24 4.86 -1.04 10.31
N GLY A 25 4.18 -0.35 11.23
CA GLY A 25 3.52 -0.96 12.38
C GLY A 25 2.03 -0.62 12.36
N ASP A 26 1.25 -1.50 13.01
CA ASP A 26 -0.15 -1.25 13.25
C ASP A 26 -0.34 -0.08 14.21
N ARG A 27 -1.38 0.72 13.98
CA ARG A 27 -1.85 1.70 14.96
C ARG A 27 -2.55 0.98 16.10
N VAL A 28 -2.24 1.43 17.32
CA VAL A 28 -2.94 1.01 18.56
C VAL A 28 -4.38 1.53 18.57
N PHE A 29 -4.63 2.71 17.99
CA PHE A 29 -5.96 3.28 17.83
C PHE A 29 -6.23 3.60 16.34
N GLY A 30 -7.38 3.14 15.83
CA GLY A 30 -7.79 3.35 14.44
C GLY A 30 -7.60 2.11 13.55
N ASN A 31 -7.38 2.33 12.24
CA ASN A 31 -7.07 1.28 11.27
C ASN A 31 -5.80 1.65 10.48
N THR A 32 -4.86 0.71 10.36
CA THR A 32 -3.75 0.85 9.44
C THR A 32 -4.17 0.32 8.08
N LEU A 33 -4.35 1.23 7.13
CA LEU A 33 -4.76 0.92 5.77
C LEU A 33 -3.74 1.50 4.80
N PHE A 34 -3.16 0.64 3.97
CA PHE A 34 -2.33 1.03 2.84
C PHE A 34 -3.03 0.62 1.54
N TRP A 35 -3.24 1.59 0.66
CA TRP A 35 -3.72 1.34 -0.70
C TRP A 35 -2.70 1.81 -1.71
N CYS A 36 -2.64 1.11 -2.83
CA CYS A 36 -1.69 1.34 -3.89
C CYS A 36 -2.42 1.53 -5.22
N ASP A 37 -2.05 2.58 -5.92
CA ASP A 37 -2.41 2.84 -7.31
C ASP A 37 -1.21 2.47 -8.19
N VAL A 38 -1.39 1.48 -9.07
CA VAL A 38 -0.36 1.01 -9.98
C VAL A 38 -0.76 1.36 -11.41
N SER A 39 0.14 2.00 -12.13
CA SER A 39 -0.04 2.34 -13.54
C SER A 39 1.02 1.64 -14.39
N LEU A 40 0.58 0.95 -15.43
CA LEU A 40 1.44 0.28 -16.41
C LEU A 40 0.90 0.54 -17.81
N ASN A 41 1.73 1.11 -18.69
CA ASN A 41 1.39 1.37 -20.10
C ASN A 41 0.02 2.06 -20.29
N GLY A 42 -0.28 3.09 -19.49
CA GLY A 42 -1.53 3.84 -19.56
C GLY A 42 -2.74 3.19 -18.89
N LYS A 43 -2.62 1.95 -18.37
CA LYS A 43 -3.66 1.30 -17.55
C LYS A 43 -3.35 1.49 -16.07
N SER A 44 -4.34 1.89 -15.29
CA SER A 44 -4.23 2.02 -13.84
C SER A 44 -5.12 1.00 -13.13
N ARG A 45 -4.63 0.45 -12.02
CA ARG A 45 -5.42 -0.36 -11.08
C ARG A 45 -5.06 0.02 -9.65
N SER A 46 -6.08 -0.01 -8.80
CA SER A 46 -5.96 0.27 -7.36
C SER A 46 -6.24 -1.00 -6.57
N PHE A 47 -5.51 -1.22 -5.48
CA PHE A 47 -5.77 -2.30 -4.54
C PHE A 47 -5.31 -1.93 -3.13
N ASN A 48 -5.86 -2.61 -2.13
CA ASN A 48 -5.39 -2.50 -0.75
C ASN A 48 -4.19 -3.42 -0.56
N ALA A 49 -3.03 -2.85 -0.28
CA ALA A 49 -1.82 -3.62 0.01
C ALA A 49 -1.84 -4.16 1.45
N TYR A 50 -2.52 -3.48 2.36
CA TYR A 50 -2.70 -3.92 3.74
C TYR A 50 -3.93 -3.26 4.36
N ASP A 51 -4.72 -4.01 5.13
CA ASP A 51 -5.85 -3.50 5.91
C ASP A 51 -5.86 -4.22 7.26
N GLN A 52 -5.43 -3.53 8.31
CA GLN A 52 -5.26 -4.07 9.65
C GLN A 52 -6.52 -4.79 10.13
N LYS A 53 -7.70 -4.17 9.98
CA LYS A 53 -8.97 -4.78 10.41
C LYS A 53 -9.28 -6.10 9.70
N LYS A 54 -9.01 -6.20 8.40
CA LYS A 54 -9.20 -7.46 7.65
C LYS A 54 -8.16 -8.51 8.00
N ASN A 55 -6.94 -8.08 8.33
CA ASN A 55 -5.87 -8.99 8.73
C ASN A 55 -6.07 -9.56 10.14
N TYR A 56 -6.85 -8.91 11.01
CA TYR A 56 -7.24 -9.45 12.32
C TYR A 56 -8.46 -10.37 12.29
N ASP A 57 -9.17 -10.48 11.16
CA ASP A 57 -10.35 -11.36 10.98
C ASP A 57 -9.97 -12.80 10.54
N TYR A 58 -8.73 -13.24 10.80
CA TYR A 58 -8.23 -14.60 10.51
C TYR A 58 -8.20 -15.49 11.74
#